data_AF-A0A4Y7N243-F1
#
_entry.id   AF-A0A4Y7N243-F1
#
_cell.length_a   1.000
_cell.length_b   1.000
_cell.length_c   1.000
_cell.angle_alpha   90.00
_cell.angle_beta   90.00
_cell.angle_gamma   90.00
#
_symmetry.space_group_name_H-M   'P 1'
#
loop_
_entity.id
_entity.type
_entity.pdbx_description
1 polymer ?
#
loop_
_entity_poly.entity_id
_entity_poly.type
_entity_poly.pdbx_seq_one_letter_code
_entity_poly.pdbx_strand_id
1 'polypeptide(L)'
;MKNAEELQQKLYFLLERLQEMARQLPLQYQQRMPYELLSGLANCLLNETIFKIVEGLTEIQQVTEKQLLQQRLKLLHRHRAEKEALAKKTPDSVTEAEKMQVANHPVELKQADMNLILQLDQVVADQQGTLEKAGVPGFYLTSNPQEIQVQMYLLEFILKLGKESENNTS
;
A
#
# COMPACT_ATOMS: atom_id res chain seq x y z
N MET A 1 -37.94 -10.45 -10.47
CA MET A 1 -37.89 -11.12 -9.15
C MET A 1 -36.59 -11.92 -8.96
N LYS A 2 -36.09 -12.66 -9.96
CA LYS A 2 -34.79 -13.37 -9.90
C LYS A 2 -33.58 -12.51 -9.46
N ASN A 3 -33.50 -11.27 -9.95
CA ASN A 3 -32.38 -10.37 -9.68
C ASN A 3 -32.23 -9.96 -8.19
N ALA A 4 -33.33 -9.89 -7.43
CA ALA A 4 -33.26 -9.51 -6.01
C ALA A 4 -32.79 -10.68 -5.13
N GLU A 5 -33.25 -11.90 -5.43
CA GLU A 5 -32.81 -13.12 -4.75
C GLU A 5 -31.34 -13.43 -5.04
N GLU A 6 -30.89 -13.24 -6.29
CA GLU A 6 -29.48 -13.39 -6.68
C GLU A 6 -28.57 -12.38 -5.97
N LEU A 7 -28.97 -11.11 -5.89
CA LEU A 7 -28.23 -10.09 -5.13
C LEU A 7 -28.16 -10.43 -3.63
N GLN A 8 -29.25 -10.92 -3.06
CA GLN A 8 -29.31 -11.29 -1.66
C GLN A 8 -28.43 -12.51 -1.35
N GLN A 9 -28.42 -13.52 -2.23
CA GLN A 9 -27.51 -14.66 -2.12
C GLN A 9 -26.04 -14.22 -2.19
N LYS A 10 -25.70 -13.34 -3.13
CA LYS A 10 -24.34 -12.78 -3.25
C LYS A 10 -23.94 -11.99 -2.00
N LEU A 11 -24.87 -11.19 -1.45
CA LEU A 11 -24.62 -10.44 -0.22
C LEU A 11 -24.33 -11.36 0.97
N TYR A 12 -25.13 -12.42 1.15
CA TYR A 12 -24.90 -13.39 2.22
C TYR A 12 -23.55 -14.09 2.07
N PHE A 13 -23.21 -14.50 0.84
CA PHE A 13 -21.90 -15.10 0.54
C PHE A 13 -20.74 -14.17 0.89
N LEU A 14 -20.79 -12.91 0.43
CA LEU A 14 -19.74 -11.92 0.72
C LEU A 14 -19.61 -11.66 2.22
N LEU A 15 -20.73 -11.51 2.92
CA LEU A 15 -20.73 -11.28 4.36
C LEU A 15 -20.16 -12.46 5.14
N GLU A 16 -20.54 -13.69 4.78
CA GLU A 16 -20.02 -14.90 5.41
C GLU A 16 -18.49 -14.98 5.25
N ARG A 17 -17.99 -14.77 4.03
CA ARG A 17 -16.55 -14.72 3.76
C ARG A 17 -15.84 -13.63 4.57
N LEU A 18 -16.36 -12.41 4.58
CA LEU A 18 -15.78 -11.32 5.37
C LEU A 18 -15.70 -11.66 6.87
N GLN A 19 -16.73 -12.30 7.41
CA GLN A 19 -16.74 -12.74 8.81
C GLN A 19 -15.76 -13.88 9.09
N GLU A 20 -15.59 -14.83 8.16
CA GLU A 20 -14.60 -15.89 8.28
C GLU A 20 -13.18 -15.31 8.30
N MET A 21 -12.89 -14.37 7.39
CA MET A 21 -11.60 -13.71 7.29
C MET A 21 -11.31 -12.86 8.53
N ALA A 22 -12.29 -12.09 9.03
CA ALA A 22 -12.16 -11.31 10.25
C ALA A 22 -11.89 -12.18 11.49
N ARG A 23 -12.48 -13.38 11.57
CA ARG A 23 -12.25 -14.34 12.66
C ARG A 23 -10.83 -14.91 12.70
N GLN A 24 -10.10 -14.86 11.60
CA GLN A 24 -8.71 -15.33 11.51
C GLN A 24 -7.70 -14.26 11.98
N LEU A 25 -8.15 -13.02 12.22
CA LEU A 25 -7.27 -11.93 12.64
C LEU A 25 -6.97 -11.97 14.14
N PRO A 26 -5.85 -11.35 14.57
CA PRO A 26 -5.61 -11.08 15.99
C PRO A 26 -6.75 -10.29 16.63
N LEU A 27 -7.09 -10.62 17.88
CA LEU A 27 -8.26 -10.08 18.60
C LEU A 27 -8.33 -8.54 18.58
N GLN A 28 -7.19 -7.86 18.70
CA GLN A 28 -7.10 -6.40 18.71
C GLN A 28 -7.59 -5.74 17.40
N TYR A 29 -7.48 -6.44 16.27
CA TYR A 29 -7.97 -5.95 14.97
C TYR A 29 -9.37 -6.46 14.68
N GLN A 30 -9.68 -7.69 15.10
CA GLN A 30 -11.03 -8.27 14.97
C GLN A 30 -12.08 -7.40 15.69
N GLN A 31 -11.77 -6.90 16.89
CA GLN A 31 -12.67 -6.03 17.65
C GLN A 31 -12.97 -4.69 16.96
N ARG A 32 -12.12 -4.26 16.02
CA ARG A 32 -12.30 -3.05 15.21
C ARG A 32 -13.12 -3.30 13.95
N MET A 33 -13.55 -4.53 13.70
CA MET A 33 -14.36 -4.91 12.54
C MET A 33 -15.73 -5.46 13.00
N PRO A 34 -16.62 -4.61 13.52
CA PRO A 34 -17.94 -5.04 13.95
C PRO A 34 -18.78 -5.53 12.76
N TYR A 35 -19.84 -6.29 13.07
CA TYR A 35 -20.78 -6.81 12.08
C TYR A 35 -21.30 -5.72 11.13
N GLU A 36 -21.64 -4.54 11.66
CA GLU A 36 -22.13 -3.41 10.88
C GLU A 36 -21.15 -2.98 9.79
N LEU A 37 -19.86 -2.90 10.11
CA LEU A 37 -18.81 -2.57 9.15
C LEU A 37 -18.71 -3.63 8.04
N LEU A 38 -18.68 -4.92 8.42
CA LEU A 38 -18.57 -6.02 7.46
C LEU A 38 -19.82 -6.12 6.57
N SER A 39 -21.00 -5.87 7.13
CA SER A 39 -22.25 -5.83 6.38
C SER A 39 -22.30 -4.62 5.43
N GLY A 40 -21.81 -3.46 5.85
CA GLY A 40 -21.67 -2.30 4.97
C GLY A 40 -20.71 -2.59 3.83
N LEU A 41 -19.56 -3.20 4.13
CA LEU A 41 -18.55 -3.56 3.14
C LEU A 41 -19.09 -4.60 2.15
N ALA A 42 -19.79 -5.63 2.61
CA ALA A 42 -20.42 -6.63 1.75
C ALA A 42 -21.40 -5.99 0.73
N ASN A 43 -22.22 -5.03 1.19
CA ASN A 43 -23.12 -4.29 0.31
C ASN A 43 -22.35 -3.43 -0.70
N CYS A 44 -21.27 -2.77 -0.27
CA CYS A 44 -20.40 -1.97 -1.15
C CYS A 44 -19.80 -2.84 -2.27
N LEU A 45 -19.35 -4.05 -1.94
CA LEU A 45 -18.72 -5.01 -2.85
C LEU A 45 -19.70 -5.70 -3.81
N LEU A 46 -21.01 -5.49 -3.68
CA LEU A 46 -21.95 -5.85 -4.75
C LEU A 46 -21.69 -5.03 -6.03
N ASN A 47 -21.09 -3.84 -5.89
CA ASN A 47 -20.66 -3.02 -7.00
C ASN A 47 -19.25 -3.43 -7.46
N GLU A 48 -19.18 -4.07 -8.63
CA GLU A 48 -17.93 -4.53 -9.25
C GLU A 48 -16.90 -3.42 -9.50
N THR A 49 -17.33 -2.15 -9.58
CA THR A 49 -16.42 -1.01 -9.72
C THR A 49 -15.48 -0.89 -8.52
N ILE A 50 -15.88 -1.33 -7.32
CA ILE A 50 -15.02 -1.25 -6.12
C ILE A 50 -13.78 -2.13 -6.27
N PHE A 51 -13.92 -3.34 -6.82
CA PHE A 51 -12.77 -4.20 -7.09
C PHE A 51 -11.81 -3.56 -8.08
N LYS A 52 -12.34 -2.95 -9.16
CA LYS A 52 -11.52 -2.23 -10.16
C LYS A 52 -10.80 -1.01 -9.58
N ILE A 53 -11.42 -0.28 -8.66
CA ILE A 53 -10.76 0.83 -7.96
C ILE A 53 -9.58 0.30 -7.16
N VAL A 54 -9.78 -0.76 -6.36
CA VAL A 54 -8.72 -1.33 -5.52
C VAL A 54 -7.60 -1.93 -6.37
N GLU A 55 -7.91 -2.57 -7.49
CA GLU A 55 -6.93 -3.06 -8.47
C GLU A 55 -6.10 -1.90 -9.03
N GLY A 56 -6.75 -0.84 -9.53
CA GLY A 56 -6.05 0.33 -10.05
C GLY A 56 -5.16 1.03 -9.01
N LEU A 57 -5.62 1.14 -7.76
CA LEU A 57 -4.80 1.66 -6.66
C LEU A 57 -3.58 0.77 -6.36
N THR A 58 -3.73 -0.55 -6.50
CA THR A 58 -2.64 -1.52 -6.32
C THR A 58 -1.60 -1.38 -7.44
N GLU A 59 -2.03 -1.20 -8.69
CA GLU A 59 -1.12 -0.96 -9.82
C GLU A 59 -0.35 0.35 -9.66
N ILE A 60 -1.05 1.44 -9.29
CA ILE A 60 -0.44 2.75 -9.03
C ILE A 60 0.62 2.65 -7.92
N GLN A 61 0.32 1.92 -6.84
CA GLN A 61 1.27 1.67 -5.76
C GLN A 61 2.50 0.93 -6.27
N GLN A 62 2.33 -0.18 -7.00
CA GLN A 62 3.46 -0.97 -7.52
C GLN A 62 4.38 -0.16 -8.44
N VAL A 63 3.79 0.66 -9.33
CA VAL A 63 4.57 1.54 -10.22
C VAL A 63 5.34 2.57 -9.40
N THR A 64 4.70 3.20 -8.40
CA THR A 64 5.33 4.18 -7.52
C THR A 64 6.47 3.57 -6.71
N GLU A 65 6.25 2.43 -6.05
CA GLU A 65 7.27 1.71 -5.28
C GLU A 65 8.48 1.34 -6.15
N LYS A 66 8.24 0.87 -7.38
CA LYS A 66 9.31 0.57 -8.33
C LYS A 66 10.11 1.81 -8.70
N GLN A 67 9.45 2.95 -8.91
CA GLN A 67 10.14 4.22 -9.19
C GLN A 67 10.99 4.69 -8.00
N LEU A 68 10.45 4.64 -6.77
CA LEU A 68 11.15 5.01 -5.55
C LEU A 68 12.37 4.11 -5.30
N LEU A 69 12.22 2.79 -5.51
CA LEU A 69 13.33 1.84 -5.43
C LEU A 69 14.43 2.17 -6.45
N GLN A 70 14.04 2.47 -7.70
CA GLN A 70 15.00 2.86 -8.73
C GLN A 70 15.73 4.16 -8.39
N GLN A 71 15.05 5.14 -7.79
CA GLN A 71 15.69 6.38 -7.31
C GLN A 71 16.75 6.08 -6.25
N ARG A 72 16.42 5.23 -5.26
CA ARG A 72 17.35 4.79 -4.22
C ARG A 72 18.57 4.06 -4.79
N LEU A 73 18.36 3.14 -5.71
CA LEU A 73 19.44 2.38 -6.36
C LEU A 73 20.38 3.31 -7.15
N LYS A 74 19.84 4.28 -7.90
CA LYS A 74 20.66 5.27 -8.63
C LYS A 74 21.57 6.05 -7.68
N LEU A 75 21.05 6.47 -6.52
CA LEU A 75 21.83 7.16 -5.51
C LEU A 75 22.97 6.29 -4.97
N LEU A 76 22.67 5.03 -4.62
CA LEU A 76 23.68 4.07 -4.13
C LEU A 76 24.77 3.78 -5.17
N HIS A 77 24.38 3.60 -6.43
CA HIS A 77 25.33 3.40 -7.52
C HIS A 77 26.24 4.61 -7.72
N ARG A 78 25.69 5.83 -7.63
CA ARG A 78 26.48 7.06 -7.68
C ARG A 78 27.47 7.13 -6.52
N HIS A 79 27.03 6.93 -5.28
CA HIS A 79 27.91 6.93 -4.11
C HIS A 79 29.03 5.89 -4.22
N ARG A 80 28.73 4.70 -4.74
CA ARG A 80 29.73 3.65 -5.00
C ARG A 80 30.74 4.08 -6.05
N ALA A 81 30.29 4.62 -7.18
CA ALA A 81 31.17 5.08 -8.26
C ALA A 81 32.09 6.21 -7.79
N GLU A 82 31.57 7.16 -7.00
CA GLU A 82 32.37 8.26 -6.42
C GLU A 82 33.45 7.73 -5.46
N LYS A 83 33.12 6.75 -4.60
CA LYS A 83 34.09 6.09 -3.72
C LYS A 83 35.17 5.34 -4.49
N GLU A 84 34.78 4.58 -5.51
CA GLU A 84 35.71 3.83 -6.36
C GLU A 84 36.63 4.76 -7.17
N ALA A 85 36.11 5.89 -7.66
CA ALA A 85 36.90 6.90 -8.36
C ALA A 85 37.92 7.55 -7.42
N LEU A 86 37.51 7.88 -6.18
CA LEU A 86 38.39 8.43 -5.16
C LEU A 86 39.51 7.46 -4.76
N ALA A 87 39.17 6.18 -4.61
CA ALA A 87 40.13 5.13 -4.23
C ALA A 87 41.20 4.85 -5.31
N LYS A 88 40.91 5.15 -6.58
CA LYS A 88 41.85 5.01 -7.71
C LYS A 88 42.81 6.20 -7.85
N LYS A 89 42.54 7.33 -7.19
CA LYS A 89 43.38 8.53 -7.23
C LYS A 89 44.54 8.43 -6.25
N THR A 90 45.68 9.02 -6.59
CA THR A 90 46.81 9.15 -5.65
C THR A 90 46.46 10.16 -4.54
N PRO A 91 46.96 9.98 -3.31
CA PRO A 91 46.56 10.82 -2.17
C PRO A 91 46.81 12.32 -2.35
N ASP A 92 47.82 12.70 -3.15
CA ASP A 92 48.12 14.11 -3.48
C ASP A 92 47.17 14.72 -4.54
N SER A 93 46.48 13.89 -5.32
CA SER A 93 45.54 14.31 -6.36
C SER A 93 44.09 14.43 -5.88
N VAL A 94 43.82 14.03 -4.63
CA VAL A 94 42.50 14.06 -4.03
C VAL A 94 42.27 15.40 -3.35
N THR A 95 41.27 16.15 -3.83
CA THR A 95 40.89 17.43 -3.22
C THR A 95 40.12 17.23 -1.90
N GLU A 96 40.20 18.21 -1.00
CA GLU A 96 39.38 18.19 0.23
C GLU A 96 37.88 18.15 -0.09
N ALA A 97 37.45 18.79 -1.18
CA ALA A 97 36.07 18.77 -1.65
C ALA A 97 35.58 17.34 -1.94
N GLU A 98 36.39 16.52 -2.59
CA GLU A 98 36.03 15.13 -2.90
C GLU A 98 35.98 14.25 -1.65
N LYS A 99 36.89 14.45 -0.68
CA LYS A 99 36.85 13.77 0.62
C LYS A 99 35.59 14.14 1.39
N MET A 100 35.25 15.43 1.43
CA MET A 100 34.05 15.94 2.09
C MET A 100 32.77 15.40 1.45
N GLN A 101 32.73 15.35 0.11
CA GLN A 101 31.59 14.80 -0.62
C GLN A 101 31.32 13.33 -0.28
N VAL A 102 32.35 12.49 -0.27
CA VAL A 102 32.22 11.08 0.12
C VAL A 102 31.86 10.92 1.61
N ALA A 103 32.39 11.78 2.48
CA ALA A 103 32.03 11.81 3.89
C ALA A 103 30.56 12.17 4.12
N ASN A 104 29.95 12.97 3.23
CA ASN A 104 28.56 13.38 3.29
C ASN A 104 27.55 12.35 2.74
N HIS A 105 28.00 11.31 2.03
CA HIS A 105 27.12 10.25 1.47
C HIS A 105 26.13 9.66 2.48
N PRO A 106 26.50 9.33 3.74
CA PRO A 106 25.55 8.78 4.70
C PRO A 106 24.44 9.76 5.09
N VAL A 107 24.74 11.06 5.15
CA VAL A 107 23.76 12.11 5.46
C VAL A 107 22.79 12.28 4.29
N GLU A 108 23.34 12.35 3.07
CA GLU A 108 22.53 12.43 1.85
C GLU A 108 21.62 11.21 1.68
N LEU A 109 22.13 9.99 1.93
CA LEU A 109 21.36 8.77 1.85
C LEU A 109 20.21 8.76 2.87
N LYS A 110 20.47 9.17 4.11
CA LYS A 110 19.42 9.29 5.14
C LYS A 110 18.35 10.29 4.73
N GLN A 111 18.74 11.46 4.21
CA GLN A 111 17.77 12.47 3.76
C GLN A 111 16.94 11.97 2.58
N ALA A 112 17.57 11.26 1.64
CA ALA A 112 16.87 10.63 0.52
C ALA A 112 15.89 9.57 1.02
N ASP A 113 16.33 8.64 1.88
CA ASP A 113 15.48 7.58 2.44
C ASP A 113 14.28 8.18 3.20
N MET A 114 14.46 9.28 3.95
CA MET A 114 13.36 9.98 4.58
C MET A 114 12.35 10.56 3.58
N ASN A 115 12.85 11.17 2.50
CA ASN A 115 11.99 11.71 1.45
C ASN A 115 11.22 10.60 0.69
N LEU A 116 11.79 9.40 0.59
CA LEU A 116 11.11 8.25 0.00
C LEU A 116 9.97 7.76 0.92
N ILE A 117 10.20 7.71 2.23
CA ILE A 117 9.16 7.35 3.21
C ILE A 117 7.98 8.34 3.14
N LEU A 118 8.26 9.65 3.08
CA LEU A 118 7.21 10.67 2.96
C LEU A 118 6.37 10.50 1.68
N GLN A 119 6.98 10.06 0.58
CA GLN A 119 6.25 9.76 -0.65
C GLN A 119 5.38 8.51 -0.52
N LEU A 120 5.85 7.47 0.21
CA LEU A 120 5.03 6.30 0.51
C LEU A 120 3.84 6.66 1.41
N ASP A 121 4.04 7.49 2.43
CA ASP A 121 2.97 7.97 3.30
C ASP A 121 1.92 8.76 2.51
N GLN A 122 2.35 9.56 1.52
CA GLN A 122 1.43 10.27 0.63
C GLN A 122 0.60 9.29 -0.22
N VAL A 123 1.19 8.21 -0.73
CA VAL A 123 0.45 7.17 -1.46
C VAL A 123 -0.63 6.55 -0.58
N VAL A 124 -0.30 6.23 0.68
CA VAL A 124 -1.29 5.68 1.63
C VAL A 124 -2.44 6.68 1.85
N ALA A 125 -2.13 7.96 2.06
CA ALA A 125 -3.15 9.00 2.23
C ALA A 125 -4.05 9.15 0.99
N ASP A 126 -3.47 9.11 -0.22
CA ASP A 126 -4.22 9.21 -1.47
C ASP A 126 -5.13 8.00 -1.70
N GLN A 127 -4.66 6.79 -1.36
CA GLN A 127 -5.46 5.55 -1.40
C GLN A 127 -6.62 5.62 -0.41
N GLN A 128 -6.36 5.99 0.86
CA GLN A 128 -7.39 6.18 1.88
C GLN A 128 -8.46 7.17 1.41
N GLY A 129 -8.04 8.34 0.93
CA GLY A 129 -8.96 9.38 0.47
C GLY A 129 -9.75 8.97 -0.78
N THR A 130 -9.17 8.15 -1.66
CA THR A 130 -9.88 7.62 -2.84
C THR A 130 -10.95 6.60 -2.43
N LEU A 131 -10.63 5.69 -1.51
CA LEU A 131 -11.57 4.67 -1.01
C LEU A 131 -12.69 5.29 -0.17
N GLU A 132 -12.36 6.31 0.64
CA GLU A 132 -13.35 7.10 1.39
C GLU A 132 -14.33 7.80 0.43
N LYS A 133 -13.82 8.47 -0.62
CA LYS A 133 -14.67 9.12 -1.64
C LYS A 133 -15.49 8.14 -2.46
N ALA A 134 -14.99 6.92 -2.67
CA ALA A 134 -15.74 5.83 -3.30
C ALA A 134 -16.80 5.22 -2.37
N GLY A 135 -16.87 5.67 -1.11
CA GLY A 135 -17.84 5.21 -0.12
C GLY A 135 -17.53 3.81 0.43
N VAL A 136 -16.28 3.37 0.37
CA VAL A 136 -15.88 2.05 0.89
C VAL A 136 -15.82 2.09 2.42
N PRO A 137 -16.64 1.30 3.14
CA PRO A 137 -16.69 1.34 4.59
C PRO A 137 -15.36 0.98 5.24
N GLY A 138 -15.02 1.69 6.32
CA GLY A 138 -13.78 1.47 7.08
C GLY A 138 -12.58 2.27 6.57
N PHE A 139 -12.69 2.94 5.42
CA PHE A 139 -11.65 3.80 4.88
C PHE A 139 -11.94 5.27 5.18
N TYR A 140 -10.92 5.93 5.71
CA TYR A 140 -10.89 7.35 6.03
C TYR A 140 -9.43 7.76 6.21
N LEU A 141 -9.12 9.04 6.03
CA LEU A 141 -7.76 9.55 6.24
C LEU A 141 -7.30 9.37 7.70
N THR A 142 -6.19 8.65 7.89
CA THR A 142 -5.63 8.43 9.23
C THR A 142 -4.13 8.13 9.18
N SER A 143 -3.40 8.69 10.16
CA SER A 143 -1.99 8.39 10.40
C SER A 143 -1.80 7.48 11.63
N ASN A 144 -2.88 6.98 12.23
CA ASN A 144 -2.80 6.08 13.37
C ASN A 144 -2.38 4.67 12.88
N PRO A 145 -1.26 4.10 13.36
CA PRO A 145 -0.76 2.81 12.86
C PRO A 145 -1.74 1.65 13.04
N GLN A 146 -2.53 1.64 14.12
CA GLN A 146 -3.52 0.58 14.37
C GLN A 146 -4.68 0.67 13.37
N GLU A 147 -5.16 1.88 13.08
CA GLU A 147 -6.23 2.10 12.10
C GLU A 147 -5.77 1.81 10.68
N ILE A 148 -4.54 2.21 10.32
CA ILE A 148 -3.92 1.83 9.03
C ILE A 148 -3.87 0.32 8.90
N GLN A 149 -3.44 -0.39 9.96
CA GLN A 149 -3.39 -1.85 9.93
C GLN A 149 -4.77 -2.50 9.74
N VAL A 150 -5.82 -1.94 10.35
CA VAL A 150 -7.21 -2.39 10.13
C VAL A 150 -7.63 -2.16 8.68
N GLN A 151 -7.36 -0.98 8.12
CA GLN A 151 -7.64 -0.66 6.73
C GLN A 151 -6.88 -1.56 5.75
N MET A 152 -5.64 -1.93 6.07
CA MET A 152 -4.86 -2.90 5.29
C MET A 152 -5.50 -4.29 5.28
N TYR A 153 -6.00 -4.77 6.42
CA TYR A 153 -6.74 -6.03 6.44
C TYR A 153 -8.03 -5.97 5.63
N LEU A 154 -8.77 -4.86 5.68
CA LEU A 154 -9.95 -4.67 4.84
C LEU A 154 -9.58 -4.68 3.35
N LEU A 155 -8.48 -4.02 2.96
CA LEU A 155 -7.96 -4.09 1.59
C LEU A 155 -7.62 -5.52 1.16
N GLU A 156 -6.94 -6.28 2.01
CA GLU A 156 -6.66 -7.70 1.75
C GLU A 156 -7.93 -8.51 1.56
N PHE A 157 -8.99 -8.20 2.31
CA PHE A 157 -10.27 -8.88 2.19
C PHE A 157 -10.91 -8.62 0.82
N ILE A 158 -10.94 -7.34 0.41
CA ILE A 158 -11.46 -6.93 -0.89
C ILE A 158 -10.68 -7.60 -2.03
N LEU A 159 -9.34 -7.59 -1.96
CA LEU A 159 -8.48 -8.21 -2.97
C LEU A 159 -8.67 -9.72 -3.09
N LYS A 160 -8.83 -10.43 -1.96
CA LYS A 160 -9.08 -11.89 -1.96
C LYS A 160 -10.45 -12.22 -2.56
N LEU A 161 -11.48 -11.47 -2.17
CA LEU A 161 -12.83 -11.63 -2.71
C LEU A 161 -12.90 -11.35 -4.21
N GLY A 162 -12.19 -10.32 -4.70
CA GLY A 162 -12.11 -10.00 -6.12
C GLY A 162 -11.52 -11.16 -6.95
N LYS A 163 -10.45 -11.78 -6.45
CA LYS A 163 -9.85 -12.96 -7.10
C LYS A 163 -10.78 -14.18 -7.08
N GLU A 164 -11.52 -14.38 -5.99
CA GLU A 164 -12.51 -15.46 -5.90
C GLU A 164 -13.67 -15.26 -6.89
N SER A 165 -14.11 -14.02 -7.12
CA SER A 165 -15.12 -13.74 -8.14
C SER A 165 -14.63 -14.01 -9.56
N GLU A 166 -13.39 -13.63 -9.90
CA GLU A 166 -12.83 -13.83 -11.25
C GLU A 166 -12.61 -15.32 -11.58
N ASN A 167 -12.13 -16.10 -10.61
CA ASN A 167 -11.88 -17.53 -10.76
C ASN A 167 -13.17 -18.36 -10.93
N ASN A 168 -14.31 -17.87 -10.41
CA ASN A 168 -15.61 -18.54 -10.59
C ASN A 168 -16.28 -18.22 -11.95
N THR A 169 -15.75 -17.23 -12.68
CA THR A 169 -16.25 -16.82 -14.01
C THR A 169 -15.36 -17.26 -15.18
N SER A 170 -14.24 -17.93 -14.91
CA SER A 170 -13.30 -18.49 -15.91
C SER A 170 -13.41 -20.02 -15.99
#